data_AF-D4AE36-F1
#
_entry.id   AF-D4AE36-F1
#
_cell.length_a   1.000
_cell.length_b   1.000
_cell.length_c   1.000
_cell.angle_alpha   90.00
_cell.angle_beta   90.00
_cell.angle_gamma   90.00
#
_symmetry.space_group_name_H-M   'P 1'
#
loop_
_entity.id
_entity.type
_entity.pdbx_description
1 polymer ?
#
loop_
_entity_poly.entity_id
_entity_poly.type
_entity_poly.pdbx_seq_one_letter_code
_entity_poly.pdbx_strand_id
1 'polypeptide(L)'
;MEKHILLLLLGLSLLVSSLQALTCITCERFNSRGICERGEGCCQAQPGEKCASFITYKDGKVQYGSQKCADVCFSGTVENGGLTVRMNCCSHRSFCNKAHT
;
A
#
# COMPACT_ATOMS: atom_id res chain seq x y z
N MET A 1 43.86 -1.48 9.46
CA MET A 1 43.08 -1.26 8.22
C MET A 1 41.83 -2.13 8.17
N GLU A 2 41.94 -3.42 8.46
CA GLU A 2 40.82 -4.39 8.43
C GLU A 2 39.59 -3.98 9.27
N LYS A 3 39.80 -3.54 10.52
CA LYS A 3 38.72 -3.06 11.42
C LYS A 3 37.97 -1.84 10.87
N HIS A 4 38.66 -0.90 10.22
CA HIS A 4 38.03 0.28 9.62
C HIS A 4 37.18 -0.10 8.40
N ILE A 5 37.67 -1.03 7.57
CA ILE A 5 36.91 -1.55 6.42
C ILE A 5 35.64 -2.27 6.91
N LEU A 6 35.75 -3.12 7.94
CA LEU A 6 34.60 -3.78 8.57
C LEU A 6 33.56 -2.78 9.09
N LEU A 7 34.00 -1.73 9.79
CA LEU A 7 33.10 -0.67 10.28
C LEU A 7 32.41 0.09 9.14
N LEU A 8 33.14 0.39 8.05
CA LEU A 8 32.56 1.05 6.87
C LEU A 8 31.53 0.17 6.17
N LEU A 9 31.82 -1.13 6.02
CA LEU A 9 30.87 -2.10 5.44
C LEU A 9 29.62 -2.26 6.31
N LEU A 10 29.77 -2.25 7.63
CA LEU A 10 28.63 -2.29 8.57
C LEU A 10 27.78 -1.02 8.50
N GLY A 11 28.42 0.16 8.40
CA GLY A 11 27.72 1.42 8.22
C GLY A 11 26.96 1.46 6.88
N LEU A 12 27.60 1.01 5.80
CA LEU A 12 27.00 0.94 4.47
C LEU A 12 25.84 -0.05 4.41
N SER A 13 25.95 -1.22 5.05
CA SER A 13 24.86 -2.21 5.06
C SER A 13 23.63 -1.70 5.84
N LEU A 14 23.83 -0.96 6.93
CA LEU A 14 22.74 -0.32 7.68
C LEU A 14 22.05 0.78 6.85
N LEU A 15 22.83 1.57 6.09
CA LEU A 15 22.32 2.58 5.17
C LEU A 15 21.54 1.97 3.99
N VAL A 16 22.02 0.87 3.41
CA VAL A 16 21.32 0.16 2.33
C VAL A 16 20.02 -0.48 2.82
N SER A 17 20.02 -1.03 4.04
CA SER A 17 18.82 -1.64 4.64
C SER A 17 17.73 -0.61 4.92
N SER A 18 18.12 0.61 5.33
CA SER A 18 17.18 1.73 5.53
C SER A 18 16.68 2.36 4.24
N LEU A 19 17.30 2.05 3.08
CA LEU A 19 16.90 2.58 1.78
C LEU A 19 15.80 1.77 1.08
N GLN A 20 15.40 0.60 1.59
CA GLN A 20 14.30 -0.16 0.99
C GLN A 20 12.97 0.56 1.22
N ALA A 21 12.58 1.40 0.25
CA ALA A 21 11.31 2.11 0.27
C ALA A 21 10.13 1.12 0.17
N LEU A 22 9.13 1.30 1.04
CA LEU A 22 7.90 0.54 1.02
C LEU A 22 7.22 0.68 -0.35
N THR A 23 7.11 -0.41 -1.10
CA THR A 23 6.47 -0.39 -2.42
C THR A 23 5.02 -0.88 -2.29
N CYS A 24 4.06 -0.18 -2.88
CA CYS A 24 2.64 -0.51 -2.82
C CYS A 24 2.10 -0.82 -4.21
N ILE A 25 1.03 -1.62 -4.28
CA ILE A 25 0.28 -1.83 -5.51
C ILE A 25 -0.48 -0.54 -5.82
N THR A 26 -0.48 -0.11 -7.08
CA THR A 26 -1.40 0.92 -7.58
C THR A 26 -2.44 0.29 -8.49
N CYS A 27 -3.69 0.68 -8.29
CA CYS A 27 -4.79 0.38 -9.18
C CYS A 27 -5.84 1.47 -9.00
N GLU A 28 -6.15 2.22 -10.06
CA GLU A 28 -7.18 3.27 -10.00
C GLU A 28 -8.57 2.65 -9.82
N ARG A 29 -8.81 1.50 -10.45
CA ARG A 29 -10.07 0.76 -10.34
C ARG A 29 -9.87 -0.73 -10.52
N PHE A 30 -10.16 -1.52 -9.49
CA PHE A 30 -10.37 -2.96 -9.62
C PHE A 30 -11.86 -3.32 -9.48
N ASN A 31 -12.30 -4.36 -10.17
CA ASN A 31 -13.71 -4.81 -10.13
C ASN A 31 -14.00 -5.77 -8.96
N SER A 32 -15.23 -6.28 -8.89
CA SER A 32 -15.68 -7.20 -7.83
C SER A 32 -14.92 -8.54 -7.78
N ARG A 33 -14.15 -8.89 -8.82
CA ARG A 33 -13.27 -10.06 -8.86
C ARG A 33 -11.83 -9.75 -8.43
N GLY A 34 -11.56 -8.51 -8.02
CA GLY A 34 -10.22 -8.04 -7.67
C GLY A 34 -9.29 -7.81 -8.88
N ILE A 35 -9.82 -7.83 -10.11
CA ILE A 35 -9.03 -7.59 -11.32
C ILE A 35 -8.89 -6.08 -11.52
N CYS A 36 -7.65 -5.59 -11.66
CA CYS A 36 -7.40 -4.20 -11.98
C CYS A 36 -7.80 -3.90 -13.44
N GLU A 37 -8.73 -2.97 -13.63
CA GLU A 37 -9.23 -2.57 -14.94
C GLU A 37 -8.55 -1.30 -15.45
N ARG A 38 -7.93 -0.52 -14.54
CA ARG A 38 -7.29 0.76 -14.86
C ARG A 38 -6.21 1.11 -13.85
N GLY A 39 -5.10 1.66 -14.35
CA GLY A 39 -4.04 2.23 -13.52
C GLY A 39 -3.23 1.20 -12.74
N GLU A 40 -3.10 -0.01 -13.29
CA GLU A 40 -2.26 -1.06 -12.69
C GLU A 40 -0.79 -0.62 -12.69
N GLY A 41 -0.12 -0.82 -11.56
CA GLY A 41 1.29 -0.47 -11.40
C GLY A 41 1.75 -0.57 -9.96
N CYS A 42 2.80 0.16 -9.64
CA CYS A 42 3.39 0.23 -8.30
C CYS A 42 3.84 1.66 -7.98
N CYS A 43 3.83 2.03 -6.69
CA CYS A 43 4.41 3.28 -6.19
C CYS A 43 5.37 3.00 -5.02
N GLN A 44 6.36 3.86 -4.84
CA GLN A 44 7.18 3.90 -3.62
C GLN A 44 6.57 4.91 -2.64
N ALA A 45 6.22 4.44 -1.45
CA ALA A 45 5.65 5.27 -0.40
C ALA A 45 6.68 6.31 0.06
N GLN A 46 6.27 7.57 0.02
CA GLN A 46 7.02 8.69 0.59
C GLN A 46 6.97 8.64 2.12
N PRO A 47 7.84 9.39 2.83
CA PRO A 47 7.75 9.51 4.28
C PRO A 47 6.33 9.90 4.74
N GLY A 48 5.74 9.09 5.62
CA GLY A 48 4.37 9.28 6.12
C GLY A 48 3.30 8.53 5.33
N GLU A 49 3.59 8.05 4.12
CA GLU A 49 2.65 7.26 3.34
C GLU A 49 2.63 5.78 3.76
N LYS A 50 1.48 5.14 3.57
CA LYS A 50 1.27 3.70 3.74
C LYS A 50 0.64 3.11 2.49
N CYS A 51 0.71 1.79 2.34
CA CYS A 51 -0.06 1.12 1.30
C CYS A 51 -1.53 1.05 1.73
N ALA A 52 -2.42 1.55 0.87
CA ALA A 52 -3.86 1.61 1.10
C ALA A 52 -4.61 0.76 0.08
N SER A 53 -5.70 0.13 0.52
CA SER A 53 -6.75 -0.41 -0.35
C SER A 53 -8.12 0.11 0.07
N PHE A 54 -8.91 0.53 -0.91
CA PHE A 54 -10.26 1.04 -0.74
C PHE A 54 -11.22 0.09 -1.45
N ILE A 55 -12.30 -0.32 -0.79
CA ILE A 55 -13.32 -1.18 -1.36
C ILE A 55 -14.67 -0.51 -1.15
N THR A 56 -15.37 -0.26 -2.24
CA THR A 56 -16.73 0.30 -2.22
C THR A 56 -17.73 -0.83 -2.32
N TYR A 57 -18.63 -0.89 -1.35
CA TYR A 57 -19.75 -1.81 -1.29
C TYR A 57 -21.06 -1.06 -1.51
N LYS A 58 -22.01 -1.75 -2.14
CA LYS A 58 -23.42 -1.35 -2.21
C LYS A 58 -24.26 -2.59 -1.89
N ASP A 59 -25.18 -2.48 -0.95
CA ASP A 59 -26.01 -3.60 -0.49
C ASP A 59 -25.18 -4.85 -0.11
N GLY A 60 -24.05 -4.62 0.57
CA GLY A 60 -23.10 -5.66 0.98
C GLY A 60 -22.24 -6.28 -0.13
N LYS A 61 -22.43 -5.87 -1.40
CA LYS A 61 -21.68 -6.40 -2.55
C LYS A 61 -20.57 -5.45 -2.97
N VAL A 62 -19.37 -5.98 -3.20
CA VAL A 62 -18.26 -5.24 -3.79
C VAL A 62 -18.68 -4.69 -5.15
N GLN A 63 -18.54 -3.38 -5.32
CA GLN A 63 -18.77 -2.69 -6.59
C GLN A 63 -17.46 -2.51 -7.34
N TYR A 64 -16.48 -1.91 -6.67
CA TYR A 64 -15.13 -1.67 -7.16
C TYR A 64 -14.22 -1.28 -5.99
N GLY A 65 -12.93 -1.16 -6.26
CA GLY A 65 -12.00 -0.57 -5.30
C GLY A 65 -10.77 0.04 -5.96
N SER A 66 -9.85 0.54 -5.14
CA SER A 66 -8.58 1.12 -5.59
C SER A 66 -7.43 0.80 -4.63
N GLN A 67 -6.19 0.92 -5.11
CA GLN A 67 -4.96 0.67 -4.36
C GLN A 67 -3.98 1.81 -4.63
N LYS A 68 -3.30 2.33 -3.60
CA LYS A 68 -2.31 3.41 -3.73
C LYS A 68 -1.38 3.51 -2.54
N CYS A 69 -0.31 4.30 -2.69
CA CYS A 69 0.37 4.97 -1.58
C CYS A 69 -0.56 6.09 -1.07
N ALA A 70 -0.76 6.18 0.24
CA ALA A 70 -1.64 7.18 0.84
C ALA A 70 -1.01 7.76 2.11
N ASP A 71 -0.98 9.09 2.17
CA ASP A 71 -0.65 9.91 3.33
C ASP A 71 -1.79 9.91 4.37
N VAL A 72 -3.03 9.98 3.90
CA VAL A 72 -4.24 9.80 4.72
C VAL A 72 -4.74 8.37 4.59
N CYS A 73 -4.47 7.57 5.61
CA CYS A 73 -4.87 6.16 5.66
C CYS A 73 -5.34 5.75 7.06
N PHE A 74 -6.62 5.37 7.18
CA PHE A 74 -7.17 4.73 8.37
C PHE A 74 -7.81 3.38 8.02
N SER A 75 -7.62 2.37 8.86
CA SER A 75 -8.31 1.09 8.70
C SER A 75 -9.70 1.20 9.30
N GLY A 76 -10.74 1.10 8.48
CA GLY A 76 -12.13 1.28 8.93
C GLY A 76 -13.11 1.36 7.77
N THR A 77 -14.32 1.81 8.09
CA THR A 77 -15.42 1.90 7.14
C THR A 77 -16.10 3.27 7.25
N VAL A 78 -16.51 3.83 6.13
CA VAL A 78 -17.31 5.05 6.05
C VAL A 78 -18.56 4.76 5.22
N GLU A 79 -19.70 5.25 5.68
CA GLU A 79 -20.96 5.17 4.95
C GLU A 79 -21.29 6.53 4.34
N ASN A 80 -21.63 6.55 3.05
CA ASN A 80 -22.06 7.76 2.37
C ASN A 80 -23.02 7.42 1.21
N GLY A 81 -24.22 8.00 1.19
CA GLY A 81 -25.16 7.85 0.09
C GLY A 81 -25.58 6.40 -0.23
N GLY A 82 -25.68 5.54 0.79
CA GLY A 82 -25.97 4.11 0.62
C GLY A 82 -24.79 3.27 0.12
N LEU A 83 -23.60 3.85 0.02
CA LEU A 83 -22.36 3.15 -0.23
C LEU A 83 -21.58 3.00 1.07
N THR A 84 -20.95 1.85 1.24
CA THR A 84 -20.04 1.56 2.34
C THR A 84 -18.63 1.48 1.77
N VAL A 85 -17.73 2.37 2.17
CA VAL A 85 -16.33 2.37 1.72
C VAL A 85 -15.46 1.84 2.85
N ARG A 86 -14.85 0.68 2.64
CA ARG A 86 -13.86 0.11 3.55
C ARG A 86 -12.47 0.52 3.10
N MET A 87 -11.68 1.04 4.04
CA MET A 87 -10.27 1.34 3.84
C MET A 87 -9.43 0.38 4.69
N ASN A 88 -8.36 -0.17 4.11
CA ASN A 88 -7.36 -0.95 4.82
C ASN A 88 -5.97 -0.37 4.58
N CYS A 89 -5.19 -0.24 5.65
CA CYS A 89 -3.86 0.35 5.62
C CYS A 89 -2.82 -0.66 6.11
N CYS A 90 -1.66 -0.70 5.45
CA CYS A 90 -0.56 -1.56 5.86
C CYS A 90 0.80 -0.97 5.49
N SER A 91 1.81 -1.28 6.31
CA SER A 91 3.20 -0.83 6.12
C SER A 91 4.23 -1.89 6.54
N HIS A 92 3.79 -3.13 6.78
CA HIS A 92 4.65 -4.20 7.32
C HIS A 92 5.51 -4.89 6.26
N ARG A 93 5.15 -4.78 4.97
CA ARG A 93 5.91 -5.30 3.83
C ARG A 93 5.43 -4.64 2.53
N SER A 94 6.27 -4.67 1.49
CA SER A 94 5.86 -4.26 0.15
C SER A 94 4.70 -5.10 -0.39
N PHE A 95 3.84 -4.47 -1.20
CA PHE A 95 2.67 -5.07 -1.85
C PHE A 95 1.64 -5.66 -0.86
N CYS A 96 1.58 -5.12 0.36
CA CYS A 96 0.67 -5.61 1.39
C CYS A 96 -0.80 -5.21 1.14
N ASN A 97 -1.07 -4.21 0.30
CA ASN A 97 -2.40 -3.67 0.04
C ASN A 97 -3.18 -4.43 -1.05
N LYS A 98 -3.13 -5.77 -1.04
CA LYS A 98 -3.85 -6.60 -2.03
C LYS A 98 -5.37 -6.36 -1.95
N ALA A 99 -6.04 -6.49 -3.09
CA ALA A 99 -7.49 -6.49 -3.14
C ALA A 99 -8.02 -7.75 -2.41
N HIS A 100 -8.74 -7.56 -1.31
CA HIS A 100 -9.45 -8.61 -0.60
C HIS A 100 -10.94 -8.48 -0.91
N THR A 101 -11.36 -9.04 -2.04
CA THR A 101 -12.77 -9.10 -2.46
C THR A 101 -13.45 -10.36 -1.98
#